data_AF-A0A254QHD1-F1
#
_entry.id   AF-A0A254QHD1-F1
#
_cell.length_a   1.000
_cell.length_b   1.000
_cell.length_c   1.000
_cell.angle_alpha   90.00
_cell.angle_beta   90.00
_cell.angle_gamma   90.00
#
_symmetry.space_group_name_H-M   'P 1'
#
loop_
_entity.id
_entity.type
_entity.pdbx_description
1 polymer ?
#
loop_
_entity_poly.entity_id
_entity_poly.type
_entity_poly.pdbx_seq_one_letter_code
_entity_poly.pdbx_strand_id
1 'polypeptide(L)' 'MADIETKQKTVSLEKLVDELMKAQPNNNLVKQLTSELGMDYSADPMTQMNTVLQSMNTVLLRPNRRRDLES' A
#
# COMPACT_ATOMS: atom_id res chain seq x y z
N MET A 1 9.28 -7.63 -16.57
CA MET A 1 9.88 -7.24 -15.26
C MET A 1 8.90 -6.39 -14.44
N ALA A 2 8.22 -5.39 -15.01
CA ALA A 2 7.23 -4.56 -14.31
C ALA A 2 6.05 -5.32 -13.66
N ASP A 3 5.56 -6.42 -14.27
CA ASP A 3 4.44 -7.19 -13.73
C ASP A 3 4.76 -7.95 -12.42
N ILE A 4 6.02 -8.35 -12.24
CA ILE A 4 6.45 -9.10 -11.04
C ILE A 4 6.56 -8.15 -9.86
N GLU A 5 7.16 -6.99 -10.07
CA GLU A 5 7.29 -5.95 -9.04
C GLU A 5 5.92 -5.43 -8.60
N THR A 6 4.98 -5.25 -9.54
CA THR A 6 3.61 -4.82 -9.24
C THR A 6 2.88 -5.87 -8.41
N LYS A 7 2.98 -7.16 -8.79
CA LYS A 7 2.40 -8.26 -8.00
C LYS A 7 2.98 -8.35 -6.58
N GLN A 8 4.29 -8.19 -6.43
CA GLN A 8 4.92 -8.19 -5.09
C GLN A 8 4.44 -7.02 -4.24
N LYS A 9 4.36 -5.81 -4.80
CA LYS A 9 3.83 -4.63 -4.09
C LYS A 9 2.36 -4.83 -3.69
N THR A 10 1.53 -5.42 -4.55
CA THR A 10 0.14 -5.75 -4.20
C THR A 10 0.07 -6.71 -3.01
N VAL A 11 0.86 -7.78 -3.01
CA VAL A 11 0.88 -8.75 -1.89
C VAL A 11 1.35 -8.12 -0.58
N SER A 12 2.41 -7.29 -0.61
CA SER A 12 2.87 -6.58 0.59
C SER A 12 1.83 -5.57 1.10
N LEU A 13 1.07 -4.94 0.19
CA LEU A 13 0.03 -3.98 0.52
C LEU A 13 -1.21 -4.66 1.13
N GLU A 14 -1.64 -5.81 0.58
CA GLU A 14 -2.71 -6.64 1.16
C GLU A 14 -2.36 -7.06 2.59
N LYS A 15 -1.13 -7.58 2.80
CA LYS A 15 -0.65 -7.96 4.14
C LYS A 15 -0.64 -6.78 5.12
N LEU A 16 -0.30 -5.58 4.64
CA LEU A 16 -0.26 -4.39 5.48
C LEU A 16 -1.68 -3.98 5.91
N VAL A 17 -2.64 -4.01 4.98
CA VAL A 17 -4.04 -3.72 5.29
C VAL A 17 -4.58 -4.75 6.28
N ASP A 18 -4.33 -6.03 6.05
CA ASP A 18 -4.76 -7.10 6.96
C ASP A 18 -4.20 -6.92 8.36
N GLU A 19 -2.94 -6.52 8.49
CA GLU A 19 -2.31 -6.26 9.80
C GLU A 19 -2.94 -5.04 10.51
N LEU A 20 -3.20 -3.96 9.78
CA LEU A 20 -3.81 -2.74 10.32
C LEU A 20 -5.27 -2.93 10.74
N MET A 21 -5.98 -3.90 10.15
CA MET A 21 -7.37 -4.24 10.50
C MET A 21 -7.48 -5.14 11.74
N LYS A 22 -6.36 -5.63 12.29
CA LYS A 22 -6.37 -6.44 13.51
C LYS A 22 -6.70 -5.59 14.73
N ALA A 23 -7.40 -6.19 15.70
CA ALA A 23 -7.66 -5.56 17.00
C ALA A 23 -6.37 -5.18 17.75
N GLN A 24 -5.26 -5.91 17.52
CA GLN A 24 -3.93 -5.61 18.00
C GLN A 24 -2.91 -5.76 16.85
N PRO A 25 -2.62 -4.67 16.12
CA PRO A 25 -1.66 -4.68 15.03
C PRO A 25 -0.23 -4.90 15.55
N ASN A 26 0.55 -5.71 14.84
CA ASN A 26 1.98 -5.83 15.07
C ASN A 26 2.71 -4.62 14.44
N ASN A 27 3.02 -3.63 15.27
CA ASN A 27 3.70 -2.40 14.84
C ASN A 27 5.04 -2.63 14.14
N ASN A 28 5.77 -3.71 14.47
CA ASN A 28 7.04 -4.04 13.80
C ASN A 28 6.79 -4.52 12.37
N LEU A 29 5.78 -5.37 12.19
CA LEU A 29 5.37 -5.86 10.87
C LEU A 29 4.80 -4.73 10.01
N VAL A 30 3.97 -3.87 10.60
CA VAL A 30 3.48 -2.65 9.94
C VAL A 30 4.65 -1.80 9.46
N LYS A 31 5.60 -1.45 10.32
CA LYS A 31 6.79 -0.67 9.94
C LYS A 31 7.59 -1.31 8.80
N GLN A 32 7.83 -2.62 8.89
CA GLN A 32 8.56 -3.36 7.87
C GLN A 32 7.87 -3.27 6.51
N LEU A 33 6.57 -3.61 6.45
CA LEU A 33 5.79 -3.58 5.21
C LEU A 33 5.66 -2.15 4.65
N THR A 34 5.52 -1.15 5.53
CA THR A 34 5.46 0.26 5.13
C THR A 34 6.77 0.69 4.47
N SER A 35 7.92 0.28 5.03
CA SER A 35 9.24 0.54 4.47
C SER A 35 9.49 -0.23 3.16
N GLU A 36 9.07 -1.49 3.06
CA GLU A 36 9.20 -2.30 1.83
C GLU A 36 8.45 -1.68 0.64
N LEU A 37 7.32 -1.03 0.92
CA LEU A 37 6.50 -0.35 -0.06
C LEU A 37 6.94 1.09 -0.34
N GLY A 38 7.98 1.59 0.36
CA GLY A 38 8.47 2.96 0.23
C GLY A 38 7.48 4.02 0.72
N MET A 39 6.64 3.67 1.70
CA MET A 39 5.65 4.56 2.30
C MET A 39 6.18 5.16 3.61
N ASP A 40 5.68 6.34 3.97
CA ASP A 40 5.98 6.95 5.26
C ASP A 40 5.19 6.25 6.38
N TYR A 41 5.92 5.86 7.43
CA TYR A 41 5.31 5.28 8.62
C TYR A 41 4.82 6.37 9.58
N SER A 42 3.61 6.17 10.11
CA SER A 42 3.02 6.95 11.20
C SER A 42 2.71 6.05 12.40
N ALA A 43 3.02 6.56 13.60
CA ALA A 43 2.59 5.93 14.85
C ALA A 43 1.09 6.16 15.16
N ASP A 44 0.50 7.21 14.58
CA ASP A 44 -0.94 7.44 14.63
C ASP A 44 -1.66 6.49 13.64
N PRO A 45 -2.56 5.60 14.11
CA PRO A 45 -3.22 4.61 13.27
C PRO A 45 -4.06 5.21 12.15
N MET A 46 -4.71 6.36 12.40
CA MET A 46 -5.58 6.99 11.39
C MET A 46 -4.76 7.58 10.25
N THR A 47 -3.66 8.27 10.59
CA THR A 47 -2.68 8.75 9.62
C THR A 47 -2.04 7.60 8.85
N GLN A 48 -1.68 6.51 9.52
CA GLN A 48 -1.13 5.32 8.86
C GLN A 48 -2.12 4.71 7.87
N MET A 49 -3.39 4.57 8.26
CA MET A 49 -4.45 4.07 7.37
C MET A 49 -4.62 4.95 6.13
N ASN A 50 -4.63 6.28 6.31
CA ASN A 50 -4.73 7.22 5.20
C ASN A 50 -3.56 7.09 4.21
N THR A 51 -2.32 6.97 4.71
CA THR A 51 -1.14 6.76 3.85
C THR A 51 -1.23 5.47 3.04
N VAL A 52 -1.72 4.38 3.66
CA VAL A 52 -1.91 3.10 2.97
C VAL A 52 -2.97 3.20 1.88
N LEU A 53 -4.12 3.83 2.15
CA LEU A 53 -5.19 4.04 1.16
C LEU A 53 -4.75 4.89 -0.03
N GLN A 54 -3.98 5.95 0.21
CA GLN A 54 -3.41 6.78 -0.86
C GLN A 54 -2.43 5.98 -1.74
N SER A 55 -1.65 5.10 -1.12
CA SER A 55 -0.69 4.25 -1.80
C SER A 55 -1.37 3.15 -2.62
N MET A 56 -2.49 2.58 -2.14
CA MET A 56 -3.35 1.69 -2.93
C MET A 56 -3.85 2.38 -4.21
N ASN A 57 -4.32 3.62 -4.12
CA ASN A 57 -4.74 4.38 -5.30
C ASN A 57 -3.59 4.60 -6.29
N THR A 58 -2.36 4.69 -5.81
CA THR A 58 -1.18 4.93 -6.67
C THR A 58 -0.68 3.66 -7.33
N VAL A 59 -0.62 2.54 -6.60
CA VAL A 59 -0.12 1.25 -7.07
C VAL A 59 -1.16 0.53 -7.95
N LEU A 60 -2.44 0.60 -7.60
CA LEU A 60 -3.50 -0.16 -8.26
C LEU A 60 -4.22 0.60 -9.38
N LEU A 61 -4.29 1.94 -9.34
CA LEU A 61 -5.08 2.71 -10.34
C LEU A 61 -4.24 3.37 -11.44
N ARG A 62 -2.92 3.47 -11.30
CA ARG A 62 -2.05 3.99 -12.38
C ARG A 62 -2.11 3.20 -13.71
N PRO A 63 -2.41 1.88 -13.76
CA PRO A 63 -2.59 1.19 -15.03
C PRO A 63 -3.82 1.66 -15.84
N ASN A 64 -4.83 2.28 -15.21
CA ASN A 64 -6.13 2.56 -15.82
C ASN A 64 -6.38 4.04 -16.17
N ARG A 65 -5.47 4.98 -15.85
CA ARG A 65 -5.69 6.42 -16.09
C ARG A 65 -5.06 7.00 -17.37
N ARG A 66 -4.45 6.17 -18.22
CA ARG A 66 -3.75 6.62 -19.42
C ARG A 66 -4.33 6.09 -20.73
N ARG A 67 -5.50 5.43 -20.71
CA ARG A 67 -6.07 4.83 -21.93
C ARG A 67 -7.38 5.46 -22.38
N ASP A 68 -7.83 6.46 -21.64
CA ASP A 68 -9.17 7.03 -21.68
C ASP A 68 -9.17 8.56 -21.91
N LEU A 69 -7.98 9.18 -22.08
CA LEU A 69 -7.82 10.62 -22.36
C LEU A 69 -7.12 10.93 -23.70
N GLU A 70 -6.96 9.93 -24.57
CA GLU A 70 -6.55 10.11 -25.97
C GLU A 70 -7.69 9.65 -26.91
N SER A 71 -8.72 10.49 -27.07
CA SER A 71 -9.68 10.46 -28.19
C SER A 71 -10.34 11.82 -28.35
#